data_AF-A0A933IMM0-F1
#
_entry.id   AF-A0A933IMM0-F1
#
_cell.length_a   1.000
_cell.length_b   1.000
_cell.length_c   1.000
_cell.angle_alpha   90.00
_cell.angle_beta   90.00
_cell.angle_gamma   90.00
#
_symmetry.space_group_name_H-M   'P 1'
#
loop_
_entity.id
_entity.type
_entity.pdbx_description
1 polymer ?
#
loop_
_entity_poly.entity_id
_entity_poly.type
_entity_poly.pdbx_seq_one_letter_code
_entity_poly.pdbx_strand_id
1 'polypeptide(L)' 'MHDDHILVRKAFVYNMARKLNALENCRYQNDRGFWIWEETNEPLVKSKHPNRPTPGTKKEDIETGEDLKGE' A
#
# COMPACT_ATOMS: atom_id res chain seq x y z
N MET A 1 7.81 -35.80 -11.58
CA MET A 1 7.19 -34.78 -10.72
C MET A 1 8.31 -34.27 -9.84
N HIS A 2 8.74 -33.02 -10.02
CA HIS A 2 9.88 -32.51 -9.26
C HIS A 2 9.37 -32.13 -7.87
N ASP A 3 10.00 -32.70 -6.83
CA ASP A 3 9.76 -32.28 -5.46
C ASP A 3 10.22 -30.83 -5.30
N ASP A 4 9.32 -29.97 -4.84
CA ASP A 4 9.65 -28.57 -4.56
C ASP A 4 10.69 -28.48 -3.44
N HIS A 5 11.66 -27.59 -3.64
CA HIS A 5 12.72 -27.33 -2.67
C HIS A 5 12.15 -26.99 -1.29
N ILE A 6 12.82 -27.43 -0.20
CA ILE A 6 12.34 -27.27 1.18
C ILE A 6 11.94 -25.85 1.55
N LEU A 7 12.62 -24.85 0.97
CA LEU A 7 12.32 -23.43 1.18
C LEU A 7 10.95 -23.03 0.61
N VAL A 8 10.58 -23.55 -0.55
CA VAL A 8 9.27 -23.29 -1.17
C VAL A 8 8.17 -23.89 -0.29
N ARG A 9 8.40 -25.09 0.23
CA ARG A 9 7.45 -25.78 1.12
C ARG A 9 7.23 -25.09 2.47
N LYS A 10 8.21 -24.33 2.95
CA LYS A 10 8.18 -23.65 4.24
C LYS A 10 7.91 -22.15 4.12
N ALA A 11 7.84 -21.62 2.91
CA ALA A 11 7.57 -20.21 2.68
C ALA A 11 6.16 -19.86 3.18
N PHE A 12 6.06 -18.80 3.97
CA PHE A 12 4.78 -18.23 4.34
C PHE A 12 4.18 -17.52 3.13
N VAL A 13 3.00 -17.94 2.70
CA VAL A 13 2.29 -17.33 1.58
C VAL A 13 1.38 -16.24 2.11
N TYR A 14 1.71 -14.98 1.82
CA TYR A 14 0.81 -13.88 2.08
C TYR A 14 -0.41 -13.99 1.17
N ASN A 15 -1.60 -13.80 1.74
CA ASN A 15 -2.78 -13.55 0.92
C ASN A 15 -2.47 -12.35 0.03
N MET A 16 -2.61 -12.54 -1.29
CA MET A 16 -2.42 -11.45 -2.24
C MET A 16 -3.31 -10.28 -1.79
N ALA A 17 -2.70 -9.15 -1.50
CA ALA A 17 -3.43 -7.95 -1.09
C ALA A 17 -4.51 -7.66 -2.14
N ARG A 18 -5.70 -7.27 -1.68
CA ARG A 18 -6.78 -6.85 -2.57
C ARG A 18 -6.20 -5.84 -3.55
N LYS A 19 -6.27 -6.13 -4.86
CA LYS A 19 -5.80 -5.19 -5.89
C LYS A 19 -6.41 -3.83 -5.57
N LEU A 20 -5.57 -2.86 -5.24
CA LEU A 20 -5.99 -1.48 -5.14
C LEU A 20 -6.29 -1.08 -6.58
N ASN A 21 -7.58 -1.02 -6.92
CA ASN A 21 -8.00 -0.48 -8.20
C ASN A 21 -7.48 0.96 -8.28
N ALA A 22 -6.95 1.35 -9.43
CA ALA A 22 -6.67 2.74 -9.70
C ALA A 22 -7.94 3.55 -9.44
N LEU A 23 -7.79 4.68 -8.76
CA LEU A 23 -8.91 5.57 -8.49
C LEU A 23 -9.49 6.05 -9.81
N GLU A 24 -10.78 5.81 -10.02
CA GLU A 24 -11.49 6.30 -11.20
C GLU A 24 -11.38 7.83 -11.28
N ASN A 25 -11.28 8.37 -12.50
CA ASN A 25 -11.15 9.80 -12.77
C ASN A 25 -9.99 10.48 -12.03
N CYS A 26 -8.93 9.74 -11.69
CA CYS A 26 -7.72 10.29 -11.09
C CYS A 26 -6.51 10.00 -11.98
N ARG A 27 -5.65 11.01 -12.15
CA ARG A 27 -4.37 10.84 -12.85
C ARG A 27 -3.19 11.24 -11.97
N TYR A 28 -2.07 10.54 -12.12
CA TYR A 28 -0.83 10.93 -11.49
C TYR A 28 -0.12 11.99 -12.34
N GLN A 29 0.18 13.15 -11.74
CA GLN A 29 0.98 14.21 -12.38
C GLN A 29 2.45 14.02 -12.01
N ASN A 30 3.25 13.48 -12.95
CA ASN A 30 4.67 13.20 -12.75
C ASN A 30 5.49 14.46 -12.44
N ASP A 31 5.12 15.60 -13.05
CA ASP A 31 5.76 16.90 -12.85
C ASP A 31 5.57 17.41 -11.41
N ARG A 32 4.42 17.12 -10.80
CA ARG A 32 4.08 17.60 -9.45
C ARG A 32 4.26 16.55 -8.36
N GLY A 33 4.36 15.28 -8.72
CA GLY A 33 4.55 14.16 -7.80
C GLY A 33 3.28 13.73 -7.04
N PHE A 34 2.08 14.15 -7.46
CA PHE A 34 0.83 13.79 -6.78
C PHE A 34 -0.32 13.49 -7.74
N TRP A 35 -1.34 12.81 -7.21
CA TRP A 35 -2.58 12.51 -7.94
C TRP A 35 -3.51 13.71 -8.00
N ILE A 36 -4.15 13.91 -9.15
CA ILE A 36 -5.16 14.93 -9.42
C ILE A 36 -6.49 14.22 -9.65
N TRP A 37 -7.56 14.71 -9.03
CA TRP A 37 -8.93 14.34 -9.41
C TRP A 37 -9.33 15.14 -10.65
N GLU A 38 -9.63 14.45 -11.74
CA GLU A 38 -9.83 15.09 -13.05
C GLU A 38 -11.08 15.97 -13.12
N GLU A 39 -12.10 15.70 -12.32
CA GLU A 39 -13.36 16.46 -12.32
C GLU A 39 -13.18 17.89 -11.79
N THR A 40 -12.39 18.06 -10.73
CA THR A 40 -12.17 19.38 -10.11
C THR A 40 -10.77 19.95 -10.39
N ASN A 41 -9.89 19.15 -10.99
CA ASN A 41 -8.47 19.45 -11.17
C ASN A 41 -7.74 19.78 -9.85
N GLU A 42 -8.27 19.30 -8.72
CA GLU A 42 -7.67 19.47 -7.40
C GLU A 42 -6.72 18.32 -7.05
N PRO A 43 -5.69 18.56 -6.22
CA PRO A 43 -4.90 17.48 -5.63
C PRO A 43 -5.82 16.50 -4.89
N LEU A 44 -5.70 15.21 -5.19
CA LEU A 44 -6.56 14.15 -4.66
C LEU A 44 -6.65 14.19 -3.12
N VAL A 45 -5.52 14.45 -2.44
CA VAL A 45 -5.43 14.55 -0.98
C VAL A 45 -6.26 15.72 -0.40
N LYS A 46 -6.47 16.79 -1.17
CA LYS A 46 -7.26 17.97 -0.77
C LYS A 46 -8.71 17.90 -1.27
N SER A 47 -8.96 17.12 -2.31
CA SER A 47 -10.26 16.98 -2.95
C SER A 47 -11.33 16.39 -2.03
N LYS A 48 -12.60 16.50 -2.42
CA LYS A 48 -13.73 15.79 -1.79
C LYS A 48 -13.97 14.39 -2.36
N HIS A 49 -13.02 13.83 -3.12
CA HIS A 49 -13.15 12.52 -3.74
C HIS A 49 -13.48 11.44 -2.68
N PRO A 50 -14.51 10.60 -2.88
CA PRO A 50 -14.99 9.66 -1.86
C PRO A 50 -13.93 8.64 -1.45
N ASN A 51 -13.06 8.26 -2.39
CA ASN A 51 -11.96 7.32 -2.16
C ASN A 51 -10.61 8.03 -1.97
N ARG A 52 -10.60 9.32 -1.60
CA ARG A 52 -9.33 10.04 -1.36
C ARG A 52 -8.53 9.32 -0.25
N PRO A 53 -7.20 9.18 -0.38
CA PRO A 53 -6.37 8.67 0.70
C PRO A 53 -6.52 9.61 1.90
N THR A 54 -7.04 9.09 3.00
CA THR A 54 -6.97 9.79 4.28
C THR A 54 -5.59 9.54 4.88
N PRO A 55 -5.05 10.47 5.68
CA PRO A 55 -3.86 10.21 6.47
C PRO A 55 -4.12 8.99 7.36
N GLY A 56 -3.67 7.81 6.93
CA GLY A 56 -3.56 6.64 7.77
C GLY A 56 -2.42 6.93 8.74
N THR A 57 -2.72 6.94 10.03
CA THR A 57 -1.66 7.08 11.01
C THR A 57 -0.75 5.87 10.88
N LYS A 58 0.56 6.12 10.82
CA LYS A 58 1.63 5.12 10.94
C LYS A 58 1.65 4.58 12.38
N LYS A 59 0.54 4.00 12.82
CA LYS A 59 0.35 3.45 14.18
C LYS A 59 0.44 1.92 14.21
N GLU A 60 0.59 1.31 13.04
CA GLU A 60 0.70 -0.14 12.84
C GLU A 60 2.10 -0.54 12.32
N ASP A 61 3.07 0.38 12.31
CA ASP A 61 4.47 -0.03 12.32
C ASP A 61 4.73 -0.58 13.73
N ILE A 62 4.39 -1.86 13.94
CA ILE A 62 4.97 -2.62 15.04
C ILE A 62 6.46 -2.67 14.72
N GLU A 63 7.23 -1.88 15.45
CA GLU A 63 8.68 -1.97 15.47
C GLU A 63 9.02 -3.35 16.05
N THR A 64 9.18 -4.35 15.16
CA THR A 64 9.69 -5.68 15.51
C THR A 64 11.21 -5.64 15.72
N GLY A 65 11.73 -4.50 16.20
CA GLY A 65 13.11 -4.32 16.59
C GLY A 65 13.39 -5.23 17.78
N GLU A 66 14.01 -6.37 17.50
CA GLU A 66 15.14 -7.03 18.19
C GLU A 66 15.35 -6.90 19.71
N ASP A 67 14.40 -6.40 20.50
CA ASP A 67 14.54 -6.17 21.95
C ASP A 67 14.23 -7.43 22.79
N LEU A 68 14.01 -8.57 22.13
CA LEU A 68 13.86 -9.88 22.78
C LEU A 68 15.19 -10.58 23.08
N LYS A 69 16.33 -9.89 22.92
CA LYS A 69 17.66 -10.46 23.19
C LYS A 69 18.23 -9.92 24.50
N GLY A 70 17.55 -10.20 25.62
CA GLY A 70 18.10 -9.88 26.93
C GLY A 70 17.12 -9.99 28.08
N GLU A 71 16.64 -11.19 28.40
CA GLU A 71 16.50 -11.68 29.79
C GLU A 71 16.89 -13.16 29.84
#